data_AF-A0A6P2FX38-F1
#
_entry.id   AF-A0A6P2FX38-F1
#
_cell.length_a   1.000
_cell.length_b   1.000
_cell.length_c   1.000
_cell.angle_alpha   90.00
_cell.angle_beta   90.00
_cell.angle_gamma   90.00
#
_symmetry.space_group_name_H-M   'P 1'
#
loop_
_entity.id
_entity.type
_entity.pdbx_description
1 polymer ?
#
loop_
_entity_poly.entity_id
_entity_poly.type
_entity_poly.pdbx_seq_one_letter_code
_entity_poly.pdbx_strand_id
1 'polypeptide(L)'
;MSKTNHRRQGDKSRKDSERYRHSPLDGAGSYSALSDRTIGTCFGGDNSNGHQGYANAKRGAKKFVRSRVRFHEDHAARESARDALIGDV
;
A
#
# COMPACT_ATOMS: atom_id res chain seq x y z
N MET A 1 -24.28 36.75 18.77
CA MET A 1 -24.29 35.60 17.83
C MET A 1 -23.59 34.42 18.49
N SER A 2 -24.33 33.39 18.89
CA SER A 2 -23.77 32.18 19.51
C SER A 2 -23.24 31.24 18.43
N LYS A 3 -21.96 30.86 18.50
CA LYS A 3 -21.39 29.85 17.61
C LYS A 3 -21.80 28.47 18.11
N THR A 4 -22.69 27.81 17.39
CA THR A 4 -23.06 26.43 17.67
C THR A 4 -21.87 25.53 17.34
N ASN A 5 -21.11 25.12 18.35
CA ASN A 5 -20.11 24.07 18.19
C ASN A 5 -20.87 22.77 17.87
N HIS A 6 -20.91 22.39 16.60
CA HIS A 6 -21.36 21.08 16.19
C HIS A 6 -20.47 20.05 16.90
N ARG A 7 -20.96 19.48 18.01
CA ARG A 7 -20.39 18.26 18.57
C ARG A 7 -20.33 17.29 17.41
N ARG A 8 -19.12 16.99 16.93
CA ARG A 8 -18.86 15.80 16.12
C ARG A 8 -19.23 14.66 17.04
N GLN A 9 -20.49 14.23 17.00
CA GLN A 9 -20.91 13.05 17.70
C GLN A 9 -19.98 11.98 17.17
N GLY A 10 -19.09 11.53 18.06
CA GLY A 10 -18.21 10.42 17.81
C GLY A 10 -19.09 9.19 17.75
N ASP A 11 -19.80 9.04 16.65
CA ASP A 11 -20.30 7.75 16.21
C ASP A 11 -19.08 7.00 15.69
N LYS A 12 -18.17 6.71 16.63
CA LYS A 12 -17.19 5.65 16.48
C LYS A 12 -18.06 4.41 16.45
N SER A 13 -18.62 4.11 15.28
CA SER A 13 -19.28 2.86 15.01
C SER A 13 -18.29 1.81 15.48
N ARG A 14 -18.58 1.25 16.66
CA ARG A 14 -17.95 0.01 17.13
C ARG A 14 -17.89 -0.86 15.90
N LYS A 15 -16.67 -1.32 15.55
CA LYS A 15 -16.41 -2.33 14.53
C LYS A 15 -17.70 -3.11 14.29
N ASP A 16 -18.43 -2.76 13.24
CA ASP A 16 -19.65 -3.48 12.91
C ASP A 16 -19.14 -4.76 12.24
N SER A 17 -18.58 -5.62 13.08
CA SER A 17 -17.78 -6.78 12.69
C SER A 17 -18.64 -7.76 11.91
N GLU A 18 -19.95 -7.72 12.10
CA GLU A 18 -20.95 -8.41 11.29
C GLU A 18 -21.03 -7.82 9.87
N ARG A 19 -21.23 -6.49 9.75
CA ARG A 19 -21.32 -5.81 8.44
C ARG A 19 -20.09 -6.06 7.55
N TYR A 20 -18.93 -6.25 8.16
CA TYR A 20 -17.67 -6.42 7.46
C TYR A 20 -17.04 -7.82 7.59
N ARG A 21 -17.80 -8.80 8.10
CA ARG A 21 -17.35 -10.18 8.33
C ARG A 21 -16.86 -10.88 7.05
N HIS A 22 -17.38 -10.46 5.90
CA HIS A 22 -17.06 -11.01 4.58
C HIS A 22 -16.19 -10.07 3.74
N SER A 23 -15.48 -9.13 4.37
CA SER A 23 -14.63 -8.20 3.62
C SER A 23 -13.52 -8.98 2.89
N PRO A 24 -13.39 -8.81 1.56
CA PRO A 24 -12.52 -9.64 0.75
C PRO A 24 -11.04 -9.40 1.07
N LEU A 25 -10.24 -10.46 0.96
CA LEU A 25 -8.79 -10.35 0.84
C LEU A 25 -8.47 -9.84 -0.57
N ASP A 26 -7.70 -8.76 -0.66
CA ASP A 26 -7.28 -8.17 -1.93
C ASP A 26 -5.75 -7.99 -1.91
N GLY A 27 -5.18 -7.74 -3.08
CA GLY A 27 -3.74 -7.68 -3.28
C GLY A 27 -3.33 -6.52 -4.15
N ALA A 28 -2.09 -6.09 -3.98
CA ALA A 28 -1.41 -5.24 -4.95
C ALA A 28 -0.14 -5.96 -5.38
N GLY A 29 0.15 -5.97 -6.68
CA GLY A 29 1.35 -6.56 -7.22
C GLY A 29 1.84 -5.83 -8.47
N SER A 30 3.15 -5.92 -8.71
CA SER A 30 3.79 -5.44 -9.94
C SER A 30 5.01 -6.31 -10.24
N TYR A 31 5.23 -6.59 -11.52
CA TYR A 31 6.49 -7.11 -12.01
C TYR A 31 7.40 -5.95 -12.39
N SER A 32 8.69 -6.07 -12.08
CA SER A 32 9.75 -5.16 -12.50
C SER A 32 10.67 -5.92 -13.45
N ALA A 33 10.75 -5.44 -14.70
CA ALA A 33 11.62 -6.03 -15.71
C ALA A 33 13.10 -5.71 -15.44
N LEU A 34 13.41 -4.50 -14.97
CA LEU A 34 14.79 -4.07 -14.71
C LEU A 34 15.44 -4.87 -13.57
N SER A 35 14.67 -5.24 -12.56
CA SER A 35 15.16 -6.05 -11.43
C SER A 35 14.73 -7.51 -11.50
N ASP A 36 14.16 -7.95 -12.63
CA ASP A 36 13.55 -9.27 -12.87
C ASP A 36 12.83 -9.86 -11.66
N ARG A 37 11.85 -9.13 -11.11
CA ARG A 37 11.19 -9.55 -9.86
C ARG A 37 9.74 -9.14 -9.79
N THR A 38 8.93 -10.05 -9.27
CA THR A 38 7.55 -9.77 -8.88
C THR A 38 7.48 -9.33 -7.43
N ILE A 39 6.82 -8.21 -7.18
CA ILE A 39 6.62 -7.64 -5.84
C ILE A 39 5.13 -7.57 -5.60
N GLY A 40 4.68 -8.26 -4.56
CA GLY A 40 3.28 -8.31 -4.16
C GLY A 40 3.11 -8.05 -2.66
N THR A 41 1.92 -7.60 -2.29
CA THR A 41 1.46 -7.59 -0.91
C THR A 41 -0.04 -7.86 -0.87
N CYS A 42 -0.48 -8.59 0.14
CA CYS A 42 -1.88 -8.81 0.44
C CYS A 42 -2.33 -7.83 1.54
N PHE A 43 -3.55 -7.34 1.42
CA PHE A 43 -4.19 -6.58 2.48
C PHE A 43 -5.59 -7.16 2.73
N GLY A 44 -5.90 -7.33 4.01
CA GLY A 44 -7.20 -7.81 4.44
C GLY A 44 -8.24 -6.70 4.47
N GLY A 45 -9.47 -7.10 4.77
CA GLY A 45 -10.58 -6.23 5.07
C GLY A 45 -10.35 -5.35 6.31
N ASP A 46 -9.48 -4.34 6.20
CA ASP A 46 -9.30 -3.36 7.25
C ASP A 46 -10.55 -2.48 7.32
N ASN A 47 -11.46 -2.85 8.21
CA ASN A 47 -12.71 -2.15 8.45
C ASN A 47 -12.67 -1.33 9.75
N SER A 48 -11.47 -1.02 10.24
CA SER A 48 -11.26 -0.17 11.42
C SER A 48 -11.93 1.21 11.30
N ASN A 49 -12.25 1.63 10.08
CA ASN A 49 -13.05 2.82 9.75
C ASN A 49 -14.03 2.54 8.57
N GLY A 50 -14.65 1.36 8.55
CA GLY A 50 -15.54 0.92 7.48
C GLY A 50 -14.90 0.99 6.08
N HIS A 51 -15.65 1.47 5.08
CA HIS A 51 -15.16 1.60 3.69
C HIS A 51 -13.88 2.44 3.55
N GLN A 52 -13.69 3.43 4.43
CA GLN A 52 -12.51 4.28 4.39
C GLN A 52 -11.25 3.53 4.84
N GLY A 53 -11.38 2.60 5.81
CA GLY A 53 -10.30 1.71 6.22
C GLY A 53 -9.81 0.86 5.04
N TYR A 54 -10.74 0.23 4.33
CA TYR A 54 -10.43 -0.62 3.18
C TYR A 54 -9.76 0.16 2.04
N ALA A 55 -10.28 1.35 1.73
CA ALA A 55 -9.68 2.22 0.72
C ALA A 55 -8.26 2.67 1.10
N ASN A 56 -8.02 2.96 2.38
CA ASN A 56 -6.69 3.30 2.89
C ASN A 56 -5.72 2.11 2.84
N ALA A 57 -6.16 0.91 3.22
CA ALA A 57 -5.38 -0.31 3.12
C ALA A 57 -4.97 -0.60 1.67
N LYS A 58 -5.93 -0.51 0.73
CA LYS A 58 -5.67 -0.64 -0.72
C LYS A 58 -4.66 0.38 -1.23
N ARG A 59 -4.79 1.65 -0.81
CA ARG A 59 -3.84 2.71 -1.17
C ARG A 59 -2.46 2.45 -0.58
N GLY A 60 -2.39 2.00 0.68
CA GLY A 60 -1.16 1.63 1.38
C GLY A 60 -0.42 0.50 0.68
N ALA A 61 -1.13 -0.57 0.33
CA ALA A 61 -0.59 -1.71 -0.41
C ALA A 61 0.04 -1.28 -1.76
N LYS A 62 -0.67 -0.46 -2.55
CA LYS A 62 -0.12 0.08 -3.81
C LYS A 62 1.13 0.93 -3.59
N LYS A 63 1.16 1.76 -2.53
CA LYS A 63 2.35 2.57 -2.19
C LYS A 63 3.54 1.69 -1.80
N PHE A 64 3.30 0.68 -0.98
CA PHE A 64 4.33 -0.28 -0.57
C PHE A 64 4.95 -0.97 -1.79
N VAL A 65 4.12 -1.55 -2.67
CA VAL A 65 4.61 -2.19 -3.90
C VAL A 65 5.44 -1.24 -4.73
N ARG A 66 4.95 -0.02 -4.99
CA ARG A 66 5.69 1.01 -5.75
C ARG A 66 7.04 1.36 -5.12
N SER A 67 7.08 1.52 -3.79
CA SER A 67 8.35 1.82 -3.10
C SER A 67 9.35 0.67 -3.19
N ARG A 68 8.88 -0.57 -3.16
CA ARG A 68 9.72 -1.76 -3.25
C ARG A 68 10.21 -2.01 -4.67
N VAL A 69 9.37 -1.77 -5.69
CA VAL A 69 9.79 -1.78 -7.10
C VAL A 69 10.94 -0.82 -7.29
N ARG A 70 10.78 0.45 -6.91
CA ARG A 70 11.85 1.46 -7.05
C ARG A 70 13.13 1.07 -6.32
N PHE A 71 13.02 0.55 -5.10
CA PHE A 71 14.18 0.11 -4.35
C PHE A 71 14.98 -0.97 -5.09
N HIS A 72 14.30 -1.95 -5.71
CA HIS A 72 14.97 -3.01 -6.45
C HIS A 72 15.48 -2.55 -7.82
N GLU A 73 14.75 -1.68 -8.50
CA GLU A 73 15.19 -1.04 -9.74
C GLU A 73 16.45 -0.19 -9.53
N ASP A 74 16.48 0.62 -8.47
CA ASP A 74 17.64 1.44 -8.10
C ASP A 74 18.87 0.58 -7.79
N HIS A 75 18.67 -0.56 -7.13
CA HIS A 75 19.74 -1.52 -6.85
C HIS A 75 20.28 -2.14 -8.15
N ALA A 76 19.40 -2.67 -9.00
CA ALA A 76 19.78 -3.30 -10.27
C ALA A 76 20.48 -2.31 -11.21
N ALA A 77 20.04 -1.05 -11.24
CA ALA A 77 20.69 0.01 -12.01
C ALA A 77 22.12 0.29 -11.52
N ARG A 78 22.35 0.30 -10.20
CA ARG A 78 23.69 0.51 -9.61
C ARG A 78 24.62 -0.66 -9.88
N GLU A 79 24.13 -1.89 -9.81
CA GLU A 79 24.91 -3.07 -10.16
C GLU A 79 25.30 -3.05 -11.64
N SER A 80 24.34 -2.78 -12.53
CA SER A 80 24.61 -2.68 -13.97
C SER A 80 25.65 -1.59 -14.30
N ALA A 81 25.58 -0.44 -13.63
CA ALA A 81 26.55 0.63 -13.81
C ALA A 81 27.95 0.25 -13.29
N ARG A 82 28.03 -0.52 -12.20
CA ARG A 82 29.30 -1.03 -11.67
C ARG A 82 29.93 -2.04 -12.62
N ASP A 83 29.14 -2.97 -13.16
CA ASP A 83 29.64 -3.98 -14.08
C ASP A 83 30.14 -3.35 -15.38
N ALA A 84 29.43 -2.33 -15.90
CA ALA A 84 29.87 -1.58 -17.06
C ALA A 84 31.24 -0.89 -16.84
N LEU A 85 31.50 -0.36 -15.65
CA LEU A 85 32.78 0.26 -15.32
C LEU A 85 33.94 -0.73 -15.16
N ILE A 86 33.65 -1.99 -14.79
CA ILE A 86 34.67 -3.03 -14.59
C ILE A 86 34.96 -3.78 -15.90
N GLY A 87 33.97 -3.92 -16.79
CA GLY A 87 34.11 -4.61 -18.07
C GLY A 87 34.83 -3.83 -19.18
N ASP A 88 35.15 -2.55 -18.96
CA ASP A 88 35.90 -1.69 -19.90
C ASP A 88 37.43 -1.68 -19.63
N VAL A 89 37.95 -2.65 -18.85
CA VAL A 89 39.39 -2.91 -18.62
C VAL A 89 39.78 -4.26 -19.22
#